data_AF-X1DBE7-F1
#
_entry.id   AF-X1DBE7-F1
#
_cell.length_a   1.000
_cell.length_b   1.000
_cell.length_c   1.000
_cell.angle_alpha   90.00
_cell.angle_beta   90.00
_cell.angle_gamma   90.00
#
_symmetry.space_group_name_H-M   'P 1'
#
loop_
_entity.id
_entity.type
_entity.pdbx_description
1 polymer ?
#
loop_
_entity_poly.entity_id
_entity_poly.type
_entity_poly.pdbx_seq_one_letter_code
_entity_poly.pdbx_strand_id
1 'polypeptide(L)' 'EGNSQLGSASKPSTSAGVNIDPQLKGEVQSFLEWIKDSEGLSGYINYYLQQNNTSIISELSKIYAELRQIFGV' A
#
# COMPACT_ATOMS: atom_id res chain seq x y z
N GLU A 1 -7.23 33.57 -50.25
CA GLU A 1 -7.20 34.11 -48.87
C GLU A 1 -8.21 33.30 -48.08
N GLY A 2 -7.84 32.24 -47.35
CA GLY A 2 -7.31 32.26 -45.98
C GLY A 2 -8.15 31.27 -45.13
N ASN A 3 -7.84 29.97 -45.20
CA ASN A 3 -8.52 28.88 -44.48
C ASN A 3 -8.10 28.86 -43.01
N SER A 4 -8.92 29.38 -42.10
CA SER A 4 -8.65 29.36 -40.66
C SER A 4 -9.02 28.00 -40.05
N GLN A 5 -8.09 27.06 -40.18
CA GLN A 5 -8.04 25.81 -39.44
C GLN A 5 -7.63 26.10 -37.98
N LEU A 6 -8.62 26.28 -37.09
CA LEU A 6 -8.39 26.32 -35.65
C LEU A 6 -8.43 24.88 -35.14
N GLY A 7 -7.23 24.33 -34.94
CA GLY A 7 -7.02 22.97 -34.45
C GLY A 7 -7.81 22.70 -33.18
N SER A 8 -8.60 21.62 -33.21
CA SER A 8 -9.08 20.94 -32.03
C SER A 8 -7.88 20.66 -31.14
N ALA A 9 -7.71 21.47 -30.10
CA ALA A 9 -6.72 21.25 -29.08
C ALA A 9 -7.02 19.88 -28.47
N SER A 10 -6.25 18.87 -28.89
CA SER A 10 -6.18 17.58 -28.23
C SER A 10 -5.98 17.87 -26.76
N LYS A 11 -7.04 17.63 -25.98
CA LYS A 11 -7.02 17.63 -24.52
C LYS A 11 -5.74 16.88 -24.13
N PRO A 12 -4.80 17.47 -23.37
CA PRO A 12 -3.72 16.68 -22.86
C PRO A 12 -4.38 15.65 -21.96
N SER A 13 -4.50 14.42 -22.46
CA SER A 13 -4.62 13.25 -21.62
C SER A 13 -3.31 13.15 -20.88
N THR A 14 -3.16 13.97 -19.84
CA THR A 14 -2.31 13.63 -18.71
C THR A 14 -2.97 12.40 -18.11
N SER A 15 -2.67 11.26 -18.70
CA SER A 15 -2.29 10.10 -17.92
C SER A 15 -1.24 10.64 -16.97
N ALA A 16 -1.67 11.11 -15.80
CA ALA A 16 -0.80 11.40 -14.69
C ALA A 16 -0.18 10.03 -14.40
N GLY A 17 0.93 9.74 -15.10
CA GLY A 17 1.77 8.61 -14.79
C GLY A 17 2.05 8.81 -13.33
N VAL A 18 1.50 7.94 -12.50
CA VAL A 18 1.66 8.01 -11.06
C VAL A 18 3.15 7.94 -10.86
N ASN A 19 3.77 9.10 -10.62
CA ASN A 19 5.18 9.18 -10.31
C ASN A 19 5.25 8.73 -8.85
N ILE A 20 5.17 7.42 -8.66
CA ILE A 20 5.31 6.81 -7.34
C ILE A 20 6.74 7.09 -6.93
N ASP A 21 6.87 7.80 -5.83
CA ASP A 21 8.15 8.11 -5.23
C ASP A 21 8.98 6.81 -5.08
N PRO A 22 10.22 6.76 -5.61
CA PRO A 22 11.03 5.54 -5.57
C PRO A 22 11.33 5.06 -4.14
N GLN A 23 11.43 5.97 -3.17
CA GLN A 23 11.62 5.61 -1.77
C GLN A 23 10.35 4.97 -1.22
N LEU A 24 9.17 5.58 -1.46
CA LEU A 24 7.89 4.99 -1.06
C LEU A 24 7.70 3.59 -1.64
N LYS A 25 8.07 3.40 -2.92
CA LYS A 25 8.04 2.07 -3.55
C LYS A 25 8.96 1.08 -2.83
N GLY A 26 10.16 1.51 -2.44
CA GLY A 26 11.10 0.69 -1.68
C GLY A 26 10.54 0.28 -0.31
N GLU A 27 9.97 1.24 0.42
CA GLU A 27 9.36 1.00 1.74
C GLU A 27 8.19 0.00 1.66
N VAL A 28 7.31 0.17 0.66
CA VAL A 28 6.21 -0.78 0.42
C VAL A 28 6.76 -2.17 0.08
N GLN A 29 7.82 -2.26 -0.74
CA GLN A 29 8.42 -3.53 -1.10
C GLN A 29 9.02 -4.23 0.12
N SER A 30 9.81 -3.52 0.94
CA SER A 30 10.39 -4.07 2.17
C SER A 30 9.32 -4.49 3.17
N PHE A 31 8.23 -3.74 3.29
CA PHE A 31 7.09 -4.13 4.13
C PHE A 31 6.43 -5.43 3.64
N LEU A 32 6.24 -5.58 2.32
CA LEU A 32 5.69 -6.80 1.75
C LEU A 32 6.62 -8.01 1.92
N GLU A 33 7.93 -7.81 1.84
CA GLU A 33 8.92 -8.84 2.12
C GLU A 33 8.86 -9.25 3.60
N TRP A 34 8.81 -8.29 4.51
CA TRP A 34 8.66 -8.54 5.95
C TRP A 34 7.36 -9.28 6.29
N ILE A 35 6.24 -8.98 5.62
CA ILE A 35 4.99 -9.74 5.83
C ILE A 35 5.14 -11.21 5.42
N LYS A 36 5.87 -11.48 4.33
CA LYS A 36 6.04 -12.83 3.77
C LYS A 36 7.09 -13.66 4.52
N ASP A 37 7.98 -13.00 5.25
CA ASP A 37 9.02 -13.65 6.03
C ASP A 37 8.43 -14.35 7.27
N SER A 38 8.83 -15.60 7.49
CA SER A 38 8.44 -16.38 8.68
C SER A 38 8.91 -15.75 10.00
N GLU A 39 10.03 -15.05 9.99
CA GLU A 39 10.55 -14.29 11.14
C GLU A 39 10.01 -12.85 11.16
N GLY A 40 9.35 -12.40 10.10
CA GLY A 40 8.74 -11.09 10.00
C GLY A 40 7.41 -10.99 10.75
N LEU A 41 6.29 -10.89 10.03
CA LEU A 41 4.98 -10.69 10.68
C LEU A 41 4.60 -11.85 11.61
N SER A 42 4.78 -13.10 11.18
CA SER A 42 4.44 -14.26 12.04
C SER A 42 5.34 -14.34 13.26
N GLY A 43 6.63 -14.04 13.12
CA GLY A 43 7.59 -13.98 14.24
C GLY A 43 7.20 -12.89 15.24
N TYR A 44 6.87 -11.70 14.74
CA TYR A 44 6.42 -10.56 15.54
C TYR A 44 5.15 -10.88 16.34
N ILE A 45 4.13 -11.46 15.69
CA ILE A 45 2.90 -11.88 16.37
C ILE A 45 3.21 -12.94 17.44
N ASN A 46 4.00 -13.96 17.10
CA ASN A 46 4.33 -15.05 18.02
C ASN A 46 5.08 -14.54 19.27
N TYR A 47 6.00 -13.59 19.11
CA TYR A 47 6.72 -12.97 20.23
C TYR A 47 5.76 -12.33 21.24
N TYR A 48 4.80 -11.54 20.79
CA TYR A 48 3.84 -10.88 21.69
C TYR A 48 2.78 -11.83 22.26
N LEU A 49 2.43 -12.88 21.53
CA LEU A 49 1.60 -13.97 22.06
C LEU A 49 2.30 -14.66 23.24
N GLN A 50 3.59 -14.97 23.12
CA GLN A 50 4.36 -15.62 24.19
C GLN A 50 4.50 -14.75 25.43
N GLN A 51 4.60 -13.42 25.26
CA GLN A 51 4.67 -12.48 26.38
C GLN A 51 3.32 -12.23 27.06
N ASN A 52 2.22 -12.81 26.56
CA ASN A 52 0.88 -12.54 27.05
C ASN A 52 0.53 -11.03 27.03
N ASN A 53 1.11 -10.28 26.08
CA ASN A 53 0.89 -8.85 25.96
C ASN A 53 -0.44 -8.57 25.26
N THR A 54 -1.51 -8.65 26.04
CA THR A 54 -2.91 -8.49 25.60
C THR A 54 -3.18 -7.16 24.90
N SER A 55 -2.45 -6.09 25.25
CA SER A 55 -2.60 -4.79 24.58
C SER A 55 -2.20 -4.86 23.11
N ILE A 56 -0.99 -5.39 22.82
CA ILE A 56 -0.50 -5.51 21.46
C ILE A 56 -1.29 -6.56 20.66
N ILE A 57 -1.68 -7.66 21.29
CA ILE A 57 -2.55 -8.67 20.65
C ILE A 57 -3.88 -8.04 20.20
N SER A 58 -4.47 -7.17 21.03
CA SER A 58 -5.71 -6.46 20.69
C SER A 58 -5.52 -5.51 19.50
N GLU A 59 -4.43 -4.74 19.46
CA GLU A 59 -4.14 -3.86 18.32
C GLU A 59 -3.90 -4.65 17.02
N LEU A 60 -3.12 -5.73 17.08
CA LEU A 60 -2.90 -6.61 15.93
C LEU A 60 -4.21 -7.17 15.36
N SER A 61 -5.16 -7.52 16.23
CA SER A 61 -6.47 -8.01 15.80
C SER A 61 -7.30 -6.93 15.07
N LYS A 62 -7.19 -5.66 15.49
CA LYS A 62 -7.87 -4.54 14.83
C LYS A 62 -7.28 -4.28 13.45
N ILE A 63 -5.95 -4.25 13.35
CA ILE A 63 -5.25 -4.08 12.07
C ILE A 63 -5.64 -5.21 11.10
N TYR A 64 -5.68 -6.45 11.57
CA TYR A 64 -6.14 -7.58 10.75
C TYR A 64 -7.58 -7.38 10.25
N ALA A 65 -8.49 -6.95 11.12
CA ALA A 65 -9.89 -6.69 10.74
C ALA A 65 -10.01 -5.56 9.70
N GLU A 66 -9.23 -4.48 9.86
CA GLU A 66 -9.18 -3.36 8.91
C GLU A 66 -8.63 -3.79 7.55
N LEU A 67 -7.51 -4.53 7.53
CA LEU A 67 -6.95 -5.08 6.30
C LEU A 67 -7.98 -5.97 5.59
N ARG A 68 -8.67 -6.82 6.35
CA ARG A 68 -9.70 -7.70 5.82
C ARG A 68 -10.86 -6.92 5.17
N GLN A 69 -11.30 -5.84 5.80
CA GLN A 69 -12.31 -4.92 5.26
C GLN A 69 -11.84 -4.22 3.97
N ILE A 70 -10.59 -3.75 3.94
CA ILE A 70 -10.00 -3.11 2.75
C ILE A 70 -9.94 -4.11 1.58
N PHE A 71 -9.57 -5.36 1.83
CA PHE A 71 -9.45 -6.39 0.80
C PHE A 71 -10.76 -7.13 0.48
N GLY A 72 -11.83 -6.91 1.25
CA GLY A 72 -13.16 -7.47 0.99
C GLY A 72 -13.27 -8.99 1.18
N VAL A 73 -12.40 -9.60 1.99
CA VAL A 73 -12.35 -11.05 2.25
C VAL A 73 -13.00 -11.46 3.57
#